data_AF-X1R2Y8-F1
#
_entry.id   AF-X1R2Y8-F1
#
_cell.length_a   1.000
_cell.length_b   1.000
_cell.length_c   1.000
_cell.angle_alpha   90.00
_cell.angle_beta   90.00
_cell.angle_gamma   90.00
#
_symmetry.space_group_name_H-M   'P 1'
#
loop_
_entity.id
_entity.type
_entity.pdbx_description
1 polymer ?
#
loop_
_entity_poly.entity_id
_entity_poly.type
_entity_poly.pdbx_seq_one_letter_code
_entity_poly.pdbx_strand_id
1 'polypeptide(L)' 'MVTTKYKRILLKLSGEAFKGEADYGIDAATLIRIAKQIKRVMEMGV' A
#
# COMPACT_ATOMS: atom_id res chain seq x y z
N MET A 1 7.98 -7.66 -20.67
CA MET A 1 7.46 -8.04 -19.32
C MET A 1 8.29 -7.30 -18.29
N VAL A 2 7.66 -6.63 -17.32
CA VAL A 2 8.43 -5.98 -16.24
C VAL A 2 8.93 -7.08 -15.32
N THR A 3 10.25 -7.25 -15.23
CA THR A 3 10.85 -8.22 -14.31
C THR A 3 10.89 -7.59 -12.92
N THR A 4 10.02 -8.05 -12.02
CA THR A 4 10.02 -7.63 -10.62
C THR A 4 11.19 -8.26 -9.87
N LYS A 5 11.85 -7.50 -8.99
CA LYS A 5 12.99 -8.01 -8.21
C LYS A 5 12.59 -9.10 -7.23
N TYR A 6 11.36 -9.04 -6.74
CA TYR A 6 10.82 -9.97 -5.74
C TYR A 6 9.51 -10.57 -6.26
N LYS A 7 9.37 -11.90 -6.09
CA LYS A 7 8.16 -12.66 -6.46
C LYS A 7 7.10 -12.71 -5.34
N ARG A 8 7.50 -12.40 -4.11
CA ARG A 8 6.62 -12.37 -2.93
C ARG A 8 7.27 -11.51 -1.87
N ILE A 9 6.49 -10.65 -1.22
CA ILE A 9 6.96 -9.80 -0.13
C ILE A 9 5.98 -9.85 1.04
N LEU A 10 6.48 -9.52 2.23
CA LEU A 10 5.65 -9.14 3.37
C LEU A 10 5.75 -7.63 3.54
N LEU A 11 4.70 -6.90 3.15
CA LEU A 11 4.64 -5.46 3.33
C LEU A 11 4.02 -5.14 4.69
N LYS A 12 4.84 -4.67 5.62
CA LYS A 12 4.37 -4.17 6.93
C LYS A 12 4.18 -2.67 6.88
N LEU A 13 3.00 -2.20 7.32
CA LEU A 13 2.69 -0.78 7.49
C LEU A 13 2.50 -0.47 8.99
N SER A 14 2.92 0.72 9.44
CA SER A 14 2.54 1.21 10.77
C SER A 14 1.08 1.67 10.76
N GLY A 15 0.40 1.65 11.91
CA GLY A 15 -0.96 2.19 12.03
C GLY A 15 -1.04 3.68 11.67
N GLU A 16 0.02 4.42 11.97
CA GLU A 16 0.16 5.84 11.64
C GLU A 16 0.17 6.11 10.14
N ALA A 17 0.59 5.14 9.32
CA ALA A 17 0.59 5.30 7.86
C ALA A 17 -0.82 5.49 7.27
N PHE A 18 -1.87 5.17 8.02
CA PHE A 18 -3.26 5.34 7.61
C PHE A 18 -3.89 6.63 8.11
N LYS A 19 -3.22 7.42 8.95
CA LYS A 19 -3.81 8.63 9.55
C LYS A 19 -3.99 9.78 8.55
N GLY A 20 -3.17 9.85 7.50
CA GLY A 20 -3.19 10.99 6.59
C GLY A 20 -2.92 12.30 7.34
N GLU A 21 -3.80 13.28 7.19
CA GLU A 21 -3.78 14.54 7.95
C GLU A 21 -4.64 14.48 9.23
N ALA A 22 -5.31 13.37 9.52
CA ALA A 22 -6.14 13.21 10.70
C ALA A 22 -5.30 12.91 11.95
N ASP A 23 -5.66 13.52 13.08
CA ASP A 23 -4.97 13.30 14.35
C ASP A 23 -5.17 11.88 14.90
N TYR A 24 -6.31 11.25 14.57
CA TYR A 24 -6.66 9.89 14.98
C TYR A 24 -7.42 9.12 13.89
N GLY A 25 -7.45 7.79 14.04
CA GLY A 25 -8.24 6.91 13.20
C GLY A 25 -7.56 6.56 11.87
N ILE A 26 -8.39 6.23 10.89
CA ILE A 26 -7.99 5.85 9.53
C ILE A 26 -8.58 6.88 8.57
N ASP A 27 -7.71 7.59 7.88
CA ASP A 27 -8.10 8.45 6.76
C ASP A 27 -8.42 7.60 5.53
N ALA A 28 -9.67 7.70 5.07
CA ALA A 28 -10.17 6.94 3.94
C ALA A 28 -9.41 7.26 2.63
N ALA A 29 -9.01 8.51 2.43
CA ALA A 29 -8.28 8.91 1.22
C ALA A 29 -6.89 8.23 1.18
N THR A 30 -6.18 8.24 2.30
CA THR A 30 -4.89 7.57 2.47
C THR A 30 -5.02 6.05 2.31
N LEU A 31 -6.06 5.44 2.90
CA LEU A 31 -6.34 4.01 2.74
C LEU A 31 -6.54 3.64 1.26
N ILE A 32 -7.37 4.39 0.54
CA ILE A 32 -7.64 4.14 -0.88
C ILE A 32 -6.36 4.30 -1.72
N ARG A 33 -5.54 5.31 -1.40
CA ARG A 33 -4.25 5.53 -2.08
C ARG A 33 -3.31 4.34 -1.90
N ILE A 34 -3.14 3.86 -0.67
CA ILE A 34 -2.31 2.69 -0.36
C ILE A 34 -2.85 1.45 -1.09
N ALA A 35 -4.17 1.22 -1.05
CA ALA A 35 -4.79 0.08 -1.73
C ALA A 35 -4.54 0.09 -3.25
N LYS A 36 -4.63 1.26 -3.90
CA LYS A 36 -4.32 1.40 -5.33
C LYS A 36 -2.85 1.10 -5.64
N GLN A 37 -1.93 1.53 -4.77
CA GLN A 37 -0.50 1.22 -4.93
C GLN A 37 -0.23 -0.30 -4.81
N ILE A 38 -0.84 -0.96 -3.82
CA ILE A 38 -0.73 -2.41 -3.64
C ILE A 38 -1.31 -3.13 -4.86
N LYS A 39 -2.49 -2.73 -5.35
CA LYS A 39 -3.10 -3.31 -6.54
C LYS A 39 -2.16 -3.24 -7.76
N ARG A 40 -1.52 -2.09 -8.00
CA ARG A 40 -0.56 -1.92 -9.09
C ARG A 40 0.62 -2.88 -8.99
N VAL A 41 1.13 -3.12 -7.77
CA VAL A 41 2.24 -4.06 -7.54
C VAL A 41 1.78 -5.51 -7.78
N MET A 42 0.57 -5.87 -7.35
CA MET A 42 -0.02 -7.19 -7.64
C MET A 42 -0.19 -7.42 -9.14
N GLU A 43 -0.64 -6.42 -9.90
CA GLU A 43 -0.78 -6.48 -11.36
C GLU A 43 0.57 -6.66 -12.09
N MET A 44 1.68 -6.32 -11.44
CA MET A 44 3.03 -6.58 -11.95
C MET A 44 3.51 -8.03 -11.71
N GLY A 45 2.72 -8.86 -11.02
CA GLY A 45 3.04 -10.27 -10.75
C GLY A 45 3.93 -10.50 -9.52
N VAL A 46 3.93 -9.56 -8.57
CA VAL A 46 4.53 -9.71 -7.22
C VAL A 46 3.54 -10.37 -6.25
#